data_AF-A0A9D2PW23-F1
#
_entry.id   AF-A0A9D2PW23-F1
#
_cell.length_a   1.000
_cell.length_b   1.000
_cell.length_c   1.000
_cell.angle_alpha   90.00
_cell.angle_beta   90.00
_cell.angle_gamma   90.00
#
_symmetry.space_group_name_H-M   'P 1'
#
loop_
_entity.id
_entity.type
_entity.pdbx_description
1 polymer ?
#
loop_
_entity_poly.entity_id
_entity_poly.type
_entity_poly.pdbx_seq_one_letter_code
_entity_poly.pdbx_strand_id
1 'polypeptide(L)'
;MAKLTQRQNREVPFELCFKYPLENGYTFKELTPENVKQFQAFLNKVSQMTVTQVDRMYARKPDTSDSYKGMQVYHYEVTEAFRIHVVIESGYYKIIRLDPRHKVHRS
;
A
#
# COMPACT_ATOMS: atom_id res chain seq x y z
N MET A 1 -23.33 -2.18 -0.20
CA MET A 1 -22.08 -1.37 -0.20
C MET A 1 -21.59 -1.25 -1.63
N ALA A 2 -21.27 -0.03 -2.09
CA ALA A 2 -20.84 0.20 -3.47
C ALA A 2 -19.39 -0.28 -3.67
N LYS A 3 -19.09 -0.92 -4.81
CA LYS A 3 -17.72 -1.37 -5.14
C LYS A 3 -16.82 -0.16 -5.38
N LEU A 4 -15.63 -0.13 -4.79
CA LEU A 4 -14.56 0.86 -5.06
C LEU A 4 -14.23 1.01 -6.56
N THR A 5 -14.56 0.01 -7.37
CA THR A 5 -14.29 0.00 -8.81
C THR A 5 -15.16 0.96 -9.62
N GLN A 6 -16.28 1.47 -9.07
CA GLN A 6 -17.14 2.43 -9.75
C GLN A 6 -16.50 3.83 -9.79
N ARG A 7 -16.58 4.52 -10.94
CA ARG A 7 -15.98 5.86 -11.18
C ARG A 7 -16.34 6.93 -10.15
N GLN A 8 -17.49 6.81 -9.50
CA GLN A 8 -17.97 7.77 -8.50
C GLN A 8 -17.25 7.60 -7.15
N ASN A 9 -16.73 6.41 -6.86
CA ASN A 9 -15.97 6.07 -5.65
C ASN A 9 -14.47 6.32 -5.81
N ARG A 10 -14.04 6.93 -6.91
CA ARG A 10 -12.63 7.13 -7.28
C ARG A 10 -12.10 8.52 -6.93
N GLU A 11 -13.00 9.46 -6.65
CA GLU A 11 -12.72 10.82 -6.15
C GLU A 11 -12.80 10.90 -4.61
N VAL A 12 -13.03 9.78 -3.93
CA VAL A 12 -13.11 9.76 -2.46
C VAL A 12 -11.72 9.89 -1.83
N PRO A 13 -11.62 10.44 -0.61
CA PRO A 13 -10.35 10.50 0.12
C PRO A 13 -9.71 9.12 0.26
N PHE A 14 -8.38 9.08 0.14
CA PHE A 14 -7.61 7.87 0.37
C PHE A 14 -7.39 7.65 1.86
N GLU A 15 -7.70 6.44 2.35
CA GLU A 15 -7.52 6.05 3.74
C GLU A 15 -6.73 4.75 3.86
N LEU A 16 -5.70 4.78 4.71
CA LEU A 16 -4.94 3.60 5.14
C LEU A 16 -5.33 3.23 6.55
N CYS A 17 -5.51 1.94 6.80
CA CYS A 17 -5.84 1.44 8.13
C CYS A 17 -5.00 0.23 8.52
N PHE A 18 -4.90 0.00 9.82
CA PHE A 18 -4.50 -1.29 10.38
C PHE A 18 -5.75 -2.06 10.80
N LYS A 19 -5.79 -3.35 10.45
CA LYS A 19 -6.83 -4.31 10.89
C LYS A 19 -6.18 -5.65 11.23
N TYR A 20 -5.25 -6.06 10.37
CA TYR A 20 -4.48 -7.28 10.54
C TYR A 20 -3.11 -6.99 11.15
N PRO A 21 -2.52 -7.96 11.87
CA PRO A 21 -1.09 -7.91 12.18
C PRO A 21 -0.28 -7.80 10.89
N LEU A 22 0.78 -7.01 10.93
CA LEU A 22 1.78 -7.02 9.87
C LEU A 22 2.43 -8.41 9.83
N GLU A 23 2.71 -8.90 8.63
CA GLU A 23 3.37 -10.19 8.47
C GLU A 23 4.81 -10.16 9.01
N ASN A 24 5.26 -11.31 9.51
CA ASN A 24 6.62 -11.47 10.03
C ASN A 24 7.66 -11.08 8.97
N GLY A 25 8.64 -10.26 9.36
CA GLY A 25 9.66 -9.74 8.45
C GLY A 25 9.24 -8.50 7.64
N TYR A 26 8.01 -8.02 7.81
CA TYR A 26 7.48 -6.84 7.13
C TYR A 26 6.82 -5.86 8.11
N THR A 27 7.38 -5.75 9.30
CA THR A 27 6.87 -4.89 10.39
C THR A 27 7.70 -3.63 10.50
N PHE A 28 7.31 -2.74 11.43
CA PHE A 28 8.12 -1.57 11.77
C PHE A 28 9.52 -1.93 12.28
N LYS A 29 9.75 -3.15 12.79
CA LYS A 29 11.05 -3.60 13.30
C LYS A 29 12.10 -3.72 12.20
N GLU A 30 11.68 -4.00 10.98
CA GLU A 30 12.57 -4.18 9.83
C GLU A 30 12.90 -2.84 9.13
N LEU A 31 12.20 -1.75 9.49
CA LEU A 31 12.43 -0.43 8.92
C LEU A 31 13.69 0.22 9.51
N THR A 32 14.51 0.78 8.63
CA THR A 32 15.58 1.70 9.04
C THR A 32 15.03 3.09 9.34
N PRO A 33 15.78 3.98 10.03
CA PRO A 33 15.37 5.37 10.21
C PRO A 33 15.05 6.09 8.90
N GLU A 34 15.74 5.76 7.81
CA GLU A 34 15.48 6.30 6.49
C GLU A 34 14.13 5.81 5.93
N ASN A 35 13.82 4.52 6.07
CA ASN A 35 12.51 4.01 5.66
C ASN A 35 11.37 4.66 6.44
N VAL A 36 11.56 4.95 7.73
CA VAL A 36 10.57 5.66 8.55
C VAL A 36 10.32 7.07 8.02
N LYS A 37 11.38 7.81 7.64
CA LYS A 37 11.24 9.14 7.02
C LYS A 37 10.49 9.06 5.69
N GLN A 38 10.82 8.08 4.85
CA GLN A 38 10.12 7.84 3.58
C GLN A 38 8.65 7.51 3.81
N PHE A 39 8.35 6.69 4.83
CA PHE A 39 6.97 6.36 5.20
C PHE A 39 6.21 7.61 5.65
N GLN A 40 6.82 8.45 6.51
CA GLN A 40 6.21 9.70 6.95
C GLN A 40 5.92 10.65 5.77
N ALA A 41 6.88 10.80 4.85
CA ALA A 41 6.71 11.64 3.67
C ALA A 41 5.58 11.14 2.77
N PHE A 42 5.48 9.82 2.60
CA PHE A 42 4.37 9.18 1.90
C PHE A 42 3.04 9.47 2.58
N LEU A 43 2.92 9.24 3.89
CA LEU A 43 1.68 9.48 4.65
C LEU A 43 1.23 10.94 4.57
N ASN A 44 2.16 11.89 4.74
CA ASN A 44 1.87 13.31 4.60
C ASN A 44 1.28 13.63 3.22
N LYS A 45 1.87 13.08 2.15
CA LYS A 45 1.42 13.33 0.79
C LYS A 45 0.06 12.71 0.49
N VAL A 46 -0.14 11.43 0.82
CA VAL A 46 -1.39 10.73 0.48
C VAL A 46 -2.58 11.16 1.33
N SER A 47 -2.36 11.75 2.50
CA SER A 47 -3.42 12.24 3.39
C SER A 47 -4.34 13.30 2.77
N GLN A 48 -3.90 13.96 1.70
CA GLN A 48 -4.66 15.01 0.99
C GLN A 48 -5.12 14.55 -0.39
N MET A 49 -4.99 13.26 -0.71
CA MET A 49 -5.21 12.72 -2.04
C MET A 49 -6.45 11.83 -2.10
N THR A 50 -7.06 11.77 -3.28
CA THR A 50 -8.11 10.80 -3.58
C THR A 50 -7.51 9.43 -3.92
N VAL A 51 -8.32 8.39 -3.81
CA VAL A 51 -7.94 7.02 -4.22
C VAL A 51 -7.31 6.99 -5.61
N THR A 52 -7.91 7.66 -6.59
CA THR A 52 -7.38 7.67 -7.97
C THR A 52 -6.01 8.32 -8.07
N GLN A 53 -5.79 9.40 -7.32
CA GLN A 53 -4.51 10.09 -7.34
C GLN A 53 -3.42 9.20 -6.72
N VAL A 54 -3.72 8.53 -5.60
CA VAL A 54 -2.76 7.62 -4.95
C VAL A 54 -2.46 6.43 -5.85
N ASP A 55 -3.48 5.78 -6.41
CA ASP A 55 -3.30 4.61 -7.29
C ASP A 55 -2.47 4.97 -8.53
N ARG A 56 -2.72 6.12 -9.17
CA ARG A 56 -1.92 6.56 -10.32
C ARG A 56 -0.45 6.77 -9.98
N MET A 57 -0.15 7.23 -8.77
CA MET A 57 1.21 7.59 -8.39
C MET A 57 2.00 6.40 -7.84
N TYR A 58 1.34 5.50 -7.11
CA TYR A 58 2.01 4.52 -6.27
C TYR A 58 1.67 3.08 -6.64
N ALA A 59 0.49 2.77 -7.19
CA ALA A 59 0.10 1.39 -7.44
C ALA A 59 0.95 0.76 -8.56
N ARG A 60 1.37 -0.48 -8.35
CA ARG A 60 2.02 -1.32 -9.38
C ARG A 60 1.09 -2.38 -9.90
N LYS A 61 1.50 -2.99 -11.02
CA LYS A 61 0.80 -4.13 -11.60
C LYS A 61 0.70 -5.23 -10.52
N PRO A 62 -0.52 -5.70 -10.20
CA PRO A 62 -0.70 -6.72 -9.19
C PRO A 62 0.00 -8.01 -9.61
N ASP A 63 0.72 -8.63 -8.69
CA ASP A 63 1.12 -10.02 -8.82
C ASP A 63 -0.10 -10.89 -8.53
N THR A 64 -0.65 -11.55 -9.56
CA THR A 64 -1.87 -12.35 -9.44
C THR A 64 -1.71 -13.57 -8.54
N SER A 65 -0.48 -13.93 -8.17
CA SER A 65 -0.20 -15.01 -7.24
C SER A 65 -0.10 -14.56 -5.77
N ASP A 66 0.09 -13.26 -5.52
CA ASP A 66 0.22 -12.73 -4.16
C ASP A 66 -1.16 -12.47 -3.54
N SER A 67 -1.48 -13.28 -2.53
CA SER A 67 -2.75 -13.20 -1.81
C SER A 67 -2.55 -13.28 -0.29
N TYR A 68 -3.42 -12.60 0.43
CA TYR A 68 -3.48 -12.62 1.88
C TYR A 68 -4.88 -13.01 2.32
N LYS A 69 -5.00 -14.20 2.95
CA LYS A 69 -6.30 -14.77 3.37
C LYS A 69 -7.34 -14.81 2.23
N GLY A 70 -6.89 -15.15 1.02
CA GLY A 70 -7.74 -15.21 -0.18
C GLY A 70 -8.07 -13.86 -0.80
N MET A 71 -7.56 -12.75 -0.28
CA MET A 71 -7.69 -11.42 -0.88
C MET A 71 -6.44 -11.08 -1.70
N GLN A 72 -6.64 -10.45 -2.86
CA GLN A 72 -5.53 -9.95 -3.69
C GLN A 72 -4.73 -8.90 -2.91
N VAL A 73 -3.40 -9.05 -2.94
CA VAL A 73 -2.47 -8.05 -2.41
C VAL A 73 -2.18 -6.99 -3.47
N TYR A 74 -2.24 -5.72 -3.06
CA TYR A 74 -1.89 -4.57 -3.89
C TYR A 74 -0.57 -3.97 -3.41
N HIS A 75 0.29 -3.60 -4.37
CA HIS A 75 1.65 -3.15 -4.10
C HIS A 75 1.77 -1.65 -4.40
N TYR A 76 2.12 -0.87 -3.38
CA TYR A 76 2.34 0.57 -3.49
C TYR A 76 3.84 0.85 -3.43
N GLU A 77 4.39 1.42 -4.51
CA GLU A 77 5.80 1.81 -4.61
C GLU A 77 6.06 3.16 -3.94
N VAL A 78 6.39 3.16 -2.65
CA VAL A 78 6.74 4.40 -1.94
C VAL A 78 8.05 4.96 -2.48
N THR A 79 9.04 4.08 -2.68
CA THR A 79 10.29 4.33 -3.39
C THR A 79 10.66 3.10 -4.20
N GLU A 80 11.72 3.15 -5.02
CA GLU A 80 12.20 2.00 -5.78
C GLU A 80 12.45 0.75 -4.89
N ALA A 81 12.89 0.96 -3.65
CA ALA A 81 13.22 -0.10 -2.69
C ALA A 81 12.15 -0.34 -1.62
N PHE A 82 11.25 0.62 -1.37
CA PHE A 82 10.27 0.54 -0.28
C PHE A 82 8.84 0.34 -0.82
N ARG A 83 8.23 -0.78 -0.46
CA ARG A 83 6.84 -1.12 -0.80
C ARG A 83 5.95 -1.13 0.43
N ILE A 84 4.70 -0.72 0.22
CA ILE A 84 3.60 -0.99 1.15
C ILE A 84 2.66 -1.98 0.46
N HIS A 85 2.40 -3.10 1.13
CA HIS A 85 1.42 -4.06 0.66
C HIS A 85 0.12 -3.92 1.45
N VAL A 86 -0.98 -3.84 0.71
CA VAL A 86 -2.32 -3.65 1.27
C VAL A 86 -3.30 -4.65 0.68
N VAL A 87 -4.29 -5.02 1.49
CA VAL A 87 -5.52 -5.65 0.98
C VAL A 87 -6.66 -4.64 1.05
N ILE A 88 -7.57 -4.73 0.09
CA ILE A 88 -8.73 -3.84 0.05
C ILE A 88 -9.94 -4.60 0.59
N GLU A 89 -10.46 -4.13 1.73
CA GLU A 89 -11.60 -4.73 2.40
C GLU A 89 -12.61 -3.64 2.80
N SER A 90 -13.86 -3.81 2.36
CA SER A 90 -14.97 -2.90 2.68
C SER A 90 -14.72 -1.42 2.35
N GLY A 91 -13.95 -1.10 1.31
CA GLY A 91 -13.66 0.30 0.98
C GLY A 91 -12.27 0.79 1.41
N TYR A 92 -11.58 0.04 2.27
CA TYR A 92 -10.41 0.54 2.97
C TYR A 92 -9.15 -0.25 2.65
N TYR A 93 -8.03 0.46 2.57
CA TYR A 93 -6.71 -0.12 2.31
C TYR A 93 -6.08 -0.55 3.63
N LYS A 94 -6.06 -1.86 3.89
CA LYS A 94 -5.52 -2.44 5.12
C LYS A 94 -4.07 -2.82 4.90
N ILE A 95 -3.15 -2.19 5.63
CA ILE A 95 -1.72 -2.49 5.55
C ILE A 95 -1.46 -3.88 6.13
N ILE A 96 -0.74 -4.71 5.39
CA ILE A 96 -0.33 -6.06 5.82
C ILE A 96 1.20 -6.25 5.79
N ARG A 97 1.94 -5.47 4.99
CA ARG A 97 3.41 -5.53 4.92
C ARG A 97 3.99 -4.13 4.70
N LEU A 98 5.05 -3.81 5.44
CA LEU A 98 5.96 -2.71 5.19
C LEU A 98 7.28 -3.35 4.72
N ASP A 99 7.57 -3.28 3.42
CA ASP A 99 8.71 -3.99 2.80
C ASP A 99 9.82 -3.00 2.40
N PRO A 100 10.82 -2.76 3.27
CA PRO A 100 11.89 -1.79 3.03
C PRO A 100 12.99 -2.29 2.08
N ARG A 101 12.92 -3.54 1.60
CA ARG A 101 14.05 -4.23 0.96
C ARG A 101 13.65 -4.87 -0.36
N HIS A 102 12.76 -4.23 -1.10
CA HIS A 102 12.44 -4.72 -2.43
C HIS A 102 13.69 -4.68 -3.30
N LYS A 103 14.21 -5.86 -3.66
CA LYS A 103 15.37 -5.98 -4.55
C LYS A 103 14.93 -5.56 -5.94
N VAL A 104 15.35 -4.38 -6.37
CA VAL A 104 15.20 -3.96 -7.76
C VAL A 104 16.06 -4.92 -8.59
N HIS A 105 15.43 -5.85 -9.30
CA HIS A 105 16.13 -6.55 -10.37
C HIS A 105 16.39 -5.51 -11.47
N ARG A 106 17.58 -4.88 -11.44
CA ARG A 106 18.11 -4.19 -12.61
C ARG A 106 18.35 -5.26 -13.66
N SER A 107 17.47 -5.30 -14.65
CA SER A 107 17.74 -6.01 -15.92
C SER A 107 18.74 -5.21 -16.74
#